data_AF-A0ABD3EMN8-F1
#
_entry.id   AF-A0ABD3EMN8-F1
#
_cell.length_a   1.000
_cell.length_b   1.000
_cell.length_c   1.000
_cell.angle_alpha   90.00
_cell.angle_beta   90.00
_cell.angle_gamma   90.00
#
_symmetry.space_group_name_H-M   'P 1'
#
loop_
_entity.id
_entity.type
_entity.pdbx_description
1 polymer ?
#
loop_
_entity_poly.entity_id
_entity_poly.type
_entity_poly.pdbx_seq_one_letter_code
_entity_poly.pdbx_strand_id
1 'polypeptide(L)'
;MEEEIDNPFSATSPGRMEEEIDNFTATKANKVAQPLVEDEVDPNLNLVKGRGGSLLREKMIESVSKKLIVIVDESKLVNYVGGSKLAMPVEVIPFCWNHSLNRLVRLFDYAGCVGELRKVAEKAHVTDNGNYIIDLYFEKDIGDLNESGDAILRLPSVVG
;
A
#
# COMPACT_ATOMS: atom_id res chain seq x y z
N MET A 1 -26.71 13.12 26.64
CA MET A 1 -26.54 11.67 26.49
C MET A 1 -25.81 11.49 25.17
N GLU A 2 -24.49 11.46 25.23
CA GLU A 2 -23.64 11.18 24.08
C GLU A 2 -23.37 9.67 24.10
N GLU A 3 -23.68 8.99 23.01
CA GLU A 3 -23.34 7.58 22.81
C GLU A 3 -21.83 7.47 22.56
N GLU A 4 -21.14 6.80 23.48
CA GLU A 4 -19.77 6.31 23.28
C GLU A 4 -19.77 5.33 22.11
N ILE A 5 -19.11 5.70 21.02
CA ILE A 5 -18.84 4.81 19.90
C ILE A 5 -17.74 3.86 20.36
N ASP A 6 -18.11 2.62 20.66
CA ASP A 6 -17.19 1.55 21.05
C ASP A 6 -16.22 1.28 19.87
N ASN A 7 -15.01 1.85 19.96
CA ASN A 7 -13.95 1.64 18.99
C ASN A 7 -13.22 0.34 19.35
N PRO A 8 -13.35 -0.73 18.55
CA PRO A 8 -12.75 -2.04 18.85
C PRO A 8 -11.21 -2.04 18.82
N PHE A 9 -10.58 -0.90 18.53
CA PHE A 9 -9.13 -0.70 18.56
C PHE A 9 -8.66 0.25 19.67
N SER A 10 -9.43 0.43 20.75
CA SER A 10 -8.92 1.13 21.93
C SER A 10 -7.69 0.40 22.50
N ALA A 11 -6.54 1.02 22.27
CA ALA A 11 -5.22 0.76 22.84
C ALA A 11 -4.91 -0.71 23.17
N THR A 12 -4.51 -1.50 22.17
CA THR A 12 -3.66 -2.66 22.45
C THR A 12 -2.35 -2.16 23.05
N SER A 13 -2.05 -2.59 24.28
CA SER A 13 -0.79 -2.26 24.97
C SER A 13 0.42 -2.66 24.11
N PRO A 14 1.51 -1.88 24.09
CA PRO A 14 2.69 -2.14 23.24
C PRO A 14 3.19 -3.60 23.28
N GLY A 15 3.18 -4.22 24.46
CA GLY A 15 3.63 -5.61 24.64
C GLY A 15 2.75 -6.69 23.98
N ARG A 16 1.48 -6.40 23.67
CA ARG A 16 0.58 -7.35 22.97
C ARG A 16 0.82 -7.37 21.46
N MET A 17 1.23 -6.24 20.88
CA MET A 17 1.66 -6.22 19.48
C MET A 17 3.00 -6.94 19.29
N GLU A 18 3.95 -6.78 20.21
CA GLU A 18 5.24 -7.48 20.16
C GLU A 18 5.08 -9.02 20.22
N GLU A 19 4.17 -9.55 21.07
CA GLU A 19 3.84 -10.99 21.11
C GLU A 19 3.11 -11.50 19.85
N GLU A 20 2.30 -10.68 19.18
CA GLU A 20 1.65 -11.04 17.91
C GLU A 20 2.65 -11.01 16.73
N ILE A 21 3.65 -10.13 16.78
CA ILE A 21 4.71 -9.99 15.76
C ILE A 21 5.71 -11.16 15.81
N ASP A 22 6.11 -11.62 16.99
CA ASP A 22 7.06 -12.75 17.12
C ASP A 22 6.48 -14.11 16.67
N ASN A 23 5.14 -14.22 16.61
CA ASN A 23 4.44 -15.40 16.08
C ASN A 23 4.43 -15.47 14.53
N PHE A 24 4.96 -14.47 13.82
CA PHE A 24 5.21 -14.55 12.37
C PHE A 24 6.53 -15.28 12.04
N THR A 25 6.71 -16.48 12.61
CA THR A 25 7.80 -17.39 12.22
C THR A 25 7.26 -18.41 11.21
N ALA A 26 7.40 -18.12 9.91
CA ALA A 26 7.10 -19.05 8.83
C ALA A 26 8.11 -20.23 8.82
N THR A 27 7.87 -21.23 9.66
CA THR A 27 8.56 -22.53 9.60
C THR A 27 7.69 -23.52 8.83
N LYS A 28 8.33 -24.34 7.98
CA LYS A 28 7.71 -25.43 7.17
C LYS A 28 6.51 -26.06 7.88
N ALA A 29 5.31 -25.77 7.40
CA ALA A 29 4.13 -26.57 7.66
C ALA A 29 3.13 -26.38 6.52
N ASN A 30 2.56 -27.50 6.07
CA ASN A 30 1.21 -27.52 5.53
C ASN A 30 0.28 -26.88 6.57
N LYS A 31 0.10 -25.55 6.50
CA LYS A 31 -1.01 -24.73 7.01
C LYS A 31 -0.63 -23.24 6.90
N VAL A 32 -1.17 -22.63 5.86
CA VAL A 32 -1.50 -21.20 5.65
C VAL A 32 -0.67 -20.19 6.47
N ALA A 33 0.41 -19.69 5.88
CA ALA A 33 0.83 -18.30 6.10
C ALA A 33 -0.24 -17.40 5.46
N GLN A 34 -0.55 -16.24 6.06
CA GLN A 34 -1.53 -15.32 5.47
C GLN A 34 -1.07 -14.96 4.04
N PRO A 35 -1.83 -15.34 3.00
CA PRO A 35 -1.52 -14.92 1.65
C PRO A 35 -1.82 -13.44 1.56
N LEU A 36 -0.79 -12.60 1.42
CA LEU A 36 -1.03 -11.25 0.93
C LEU A 36 -1.37 -11.37 -0.56
N VAL A 37 -2.49 -10.76 -0.94
CA VAL A 37 -2.92 -10.71 -2.33
C VAL A 37 -2.15 -9.56 -2.97
N GLU A 38 -1.27 -9.88 -3.91
CA GLU A 38 -0.55 -8.84 -4.64
C GLU A 38 -1.35 -8.36 -5.83
N ASP A 39 -1.14 -7.09 -6.16
CA ASP A 39 -1.79 -6.46 -7.28
C ASP A 39 -0.96 -6.61 -8.56
N GLU A 40 0.37 -6.59 -8.43
CA GLU A 40 1.32 -6.85 -9.51
C GLU A 40 2.62 -7.47 -8.97
N VAL A 41 3.25 -8.31 -9.77
CA VAL A 41 4.58 -8.90 -9.49
C VAL A 41 5.43 -8.85 -10.76
N ASP A 42 6.62 -8.25 -10.69
CA ASP A 42 7.58 -8.21 -11.80
C ASP A 42 8.60 -9.38 -11.73
N PRO A 43 9.46 -9.57 -12.75
CA PRO A 43 10.45 -10.67 -12.76
C PRO A 43 11.52 -10.57 -11.67
N ASN A 44 11.71 -9.39 -11.07
CA ASN A 44 12.64 -9.14 -9.96
C ASN A 44 11.96 -9.29 -8.59
N LEU A 45 10.70 -9.73 -8.56
CA LEU A 45 9.87 -9.87 -7.37
C LEU A 45 9.54 -8.54 -6.68
N ASN A 46 9.55 -7.43 -7.43
CA ASN A 46 8.97 -6.18 -6.96
C ASN A 46 7.45 -6.27 -7.02
N LEU A 47 6.79 -5.67 -6.03
CA LEU A 47 5.36 -5.83 -5.79
C LEU A 47 4.64 -4.48 -5.85
N VAL A 48 3.45 -4.48 -6.44
CA VAL A 48 2.43 -3.45 -6.18
C VAL A 48 1.38 -4.07 -5.25
N LYS A 49 1.01 -3.33 -4.22
CA LYS A 49 0.06 -3.73 -3.17
C LYS A 49 -0.96 -2.65 -2.91
N GLY A 50 -2.00 -2.98 -2.14
CA GLY A 50 -2.87 -1.98 -1.55
C GLY A 50 -4.09 -1.58 -2.36
N ARG A 51 -4.40 -2.21 -3.50
CA ARG A 51 -5.68 -1.97 -4.19
C ARG A 51 -6.88 -2.31 -3.31
N GLY A 52 -6.70 -3.19 -2.32
CA GLY A 52 -7.68 -3.47 -1.27
C GLY A 52 -7.81 -2.41 -0.17
N GLY A 53 -6.88 -1.44 -0.06
CA GLY A 53 -6.94 -0.34 0.90
C GLY A 53 -6.10 -0.48 2.18
N SER A 54 -5.33 -1.56 2.32
CA SER A 54 -4.59 -1.91 3.55
C SER A 54 -3.07 -1.79 3.45
N LEU A 55 -2.53 -1.06 2.46
CA LEU A 55 -1.10 -1.08 2.12
C LEU A 55 -0.15 -0.84 3.30
N LEU A 56 -0.44 0.14 4.16
CA LEU A 56 0.48 0.49 5.24
C LEU A 56 0.62 -0.64 6.26
N ARG A 57 -0.50 -1.30 6.59
CA ARG A 57 -0.51 -2.42 7.54
C ARG A 57 0.19 -3.63 6.96
N GLU A 58 -0.06 -3.94 5.69
CA GLU A 58 0.64 -5.00 4.97
C GLU A 58 2.16 -4.77 4.98
N LYS A 59 2.60 -3.55 4.59
CA LYS A 59 4.02 -3.16 4.58
C LYS A 59 4.68 -3.26 5.95
N MET A 60 3.98 -2.90 7.02
CA MET A 60 4.48 -3.07 8.38
C MET A 60 4.67 -4.54 8.74
N ILE A 61 3.68 -5.39 8.47
CA ILE A 61 3.75 -6.84 8.72
C ILE A 61 4.89 -7.48 7.90
N GLU A 62 5.06 -7.07 6.65
CA GLU A 62 6.16 -7.52 5.80
C GLU A 62 7.52 -7.13 6.36
N SER A 63 7.66 -5.89 6.85
CA SER A 63 8.94 -5.37 7.36
C SER A 63 9.47 -6.11 8.60
N VAL A 64 8.57 -6.69 9.40
CA VAL A 64 8.91 -7.48 10.60
C VAL A 64 9.00 -8.98 10.32
N SER A 65 8.60 -9.41 9.11
CA SER A 65 8.59 -10.82 8.73
C SER A 65 9.98 -11.30 8.31
N LYS A 66 10.43 -12.44 8.85
CA LYS A 66 11.69 -13.08 8.43
C LYS A 66 11.63 -13.64 7.01
N LYS A 67 10.43 -13.97 6.54
CA LYS A 67 10.17 -14.50 5.21
C LYS A 67 8.77 -14.10 4.77
N LEU A 68 8.70 -13.47 3.61
CA LEU A 68 7.44 -13.16 2.93
C LEU A 68 7.13 -14.26 1.90
N ILE A 69 5.90 -14.76 1.89
CA ILE A 69 5.41 -15.71 0.88
C ILE A 69 4.25 -15.02 0.15
N VAL A 70 4.49 -14.75 -1.13
CA VAL A 70 3.54 -14.14 -2.05
C VAL A 70 2.84 -15.23 -2.85
N ILE A 71 1.51 -15.17 -2.93
CA ILE A 71 0.71 -16.08 -3.76
C ILE A 71 -0.09 -15.24 -4.75
N VAL A 72 0.21 -15.44 -6.03
CA VAL A 72 -0.47 -14.75 -7.13
C VAL A 72 -0.82 -15.72 -8.25
N ASP A 73 -1.87 -15.40 -8.99
CA ASP A 73 -2.14 -16.03 -10.27
C ASP A 73 -1.36 -15.33 -11.40
N GLU A 74 -1.28 -15.99 -12.55
CA GLU A 74 -0.51 -15.51 -13.71
C GLU A 74 -0.97 -14.16 -14.26
N SER A 75 -2.22 -13.74 -14.00
CA SER A 75 -2.72 -12.41 -14.42
C SER A 75 -2.08 -11.25 -13.67
N LYS A 76 -1.41 -11.52 -12.55
CA LYS A 76 -0.70 -10.52 -11.74
C LYS A 76 0.75 -10.34 -12.17
N LEU A 77 1.26 -11.19 -13.06
CA LEU A 77 2.64 -11.10 -13.55
C LEU A 77 2.74 -9.99 -14.61
N VAL A 78 3.63 -9.04 -14.38
CA VAL A 78 3.88 -7.90 -15.27
C VAL A 78 5.34 -7.90 -15.71
N ASN A 79 5.65 -7.25 -16.83
CA ASN A 79 7.04 -7.11 -17.28
C ASN A 79 7.84 -6.10 -16.42
N TYR A 80 7.15 -5.10 -15.87
CA TYR A 80 7.68 -4.05 -15.00
C TYR A 80 6.54 -3.52 -14.14
N VAL A 81 6.87 -2.97 -12.96
CA VAL A 81 5.91 -2.37 -12.01
C VAL A 81 5.16 -1.19 -12.65
N GLY A 82 3.83 -1.19 -12.54
CA GLY A 82 2.94 -0.24 -13.22
C GLY A 82 2.50 -0.72 -14.61
N GLY A 83 3.06 -1.82 -15.12
CA GLY A 83 2.78 -2.34 -16.47
C GLY A 83 1.35 -2.86 -16.67
N SER A 84 0.60 -3.13 -15.60
CA SER A 84 -0.81 -3.54 -15.73
C SER A 84 -1.74 -2.37 -16.11
N LYS A 85 -1.25 -1.12 -15.99
CA LYS A 85 -2.01 0.13 -16.11
C LYS A 85 -3.13 0.31 -15.09
N LEU A 86 -3.23 -0.58 -14.10
CA LEU A 86 -4.15 -0.45 -12.99
C LEU A 86 -3.51 0.39 -11.87
N ALA A 87 -4.31 0.72 -10.86
CA ALA A 87 -3.92 1.65 -9.81
C ALA A 87 -2.67 1.21 -9.03
N MET A 88 -1.76 2.14 -8.79
CA MET A 88 -0.69 2.07 -7.80
C MET A 88 -1.05 3.02 -6.65
N PRO A 89 -1.51 2.49 -5.51
CA PRO A 89 -1.97 3.32 -4.41
C PRO A 89 -0.81 3.95 -3.65
N VAL A 90 -1.00 5.20 -3.25
CA VAL A 90 -0.13 5.91 -2.31
C VAL A 90 -0.99 6.41 -1.16
N GLU A 91 -0.65 6.03 0.08
CA GLU A 91 -1.38 6.49 1.26
C GLU A 91 -0.89 7.90 1.64
N VAL A 92 -1.83 8.84 1.80
CA VAL A 92 -1.54 10.24 2.12
C VAL A 92 -2.43 10.75 3.25
N ILE A 93 -1.91 11.69 4.04
CA ILE A 93 -2.73 12.35 5.05
C ILE A 93 -3.89 13.14 4.38
N PRO A 94 -5.06 13.26 5.02
CA PRO A 94 -6.19 14.00 4.45
C PRO A 94 -5.92 15.49 4.25
N PHE A 95 -5.07 16.08 5.08
CA PHE A 95 -4.73 17.50 5.01
C PHE A 95 -4.04 17.82 3.68
N CYS A 96 -4.64 18.74 2.91
CA CYS A 96 -4.10 19.19 1.62
C CYS A 96 -3.81 18.06 0.61
N TRP A 97 -4.54 16.93 0.66
CA TRP A 97 -4.32 15.78 -0.24
C TRP A 97 -4.28 16.15 -1.74
N ASN A 98 -5.05 17.16 -2.17
CA ASN A 98 -5.05 17.62 -3.56
C ASN A 98 -3.70 18.22 -3.96
N HIS A 99 -2.98 18.86 -3.04
CA HIS A 99 -1.61 19.31 -3.29
C HIS A 99 -0.68 18.09 -3.51
N SER A 100 -0.80 17.07 -2.66
CA SER A 100 -0.04 15.82 -2.75
C SER A 100 -0.29 15.10 -4.07
N LEU A 101 -1.56 15.02 -4.51
CA LEU A 101 -1.95 14.49 -5.82
C LEU A 101 -1.18 15.17 -6.95
N ASN A 102 -1.24 16.50 -7.00
CA ASN A 102 -0.56 17.27 -8.05
C ASN A 102 0.97 17.08 -8.01
N ARG A 103 1.55 16.92 -6.83
CA ARG A 103 2.99 16.65 -6.66
C ARG A 103 3.37 15.26 -7.15
N LEU A 104 2.59 14.24 -6.80
CA LEU A 104 2.80 12.85 -7.23
C LEU A 104 2.69 12.71 -8.75
N VAL A 105 1.64 13.27 -9.36
CA VAL A 105 1.47 13.24 -10.82
C VAL A 105 2.64 13.92 -11.53
N ARG A 106 3.08 15.08 -11.05
CA ARG A 106 4.24 15.79 -11.62
C ARG A 106 5.55 15.02 -11.48
N LEU A 107 5.72 14.24 -10.40
CA LEU A 107 6.92 13.44 -10.19
C LEU A 107 7.12 12.43 -11.32
N PHE A 108 6.00 11.91 -11.87
CA PHE A 108 5.99 10.86 -12.89
C PHE A 108 5.41 11.32 -14.24
N ASP A 109 5.46 12.61 -14.55
CA ASP A 109 4.94 13.18 -15.81
C ASP A 109 5.58 12.52 -17.04
N TYR A 110 6.87 12.17 -16.95
CA TYR A 110 7.60 11.44 -18.00
C TYR A 110 7.01 10.06 -18.32
N ALA A 111 6.36 9.43 -17.35
CA ALA A 111 5.72 8.12 -17.47
C ALA A 111 4.24 8.23 -17.93
N GLY A 112 3.75 9.45 -18.19
CA GLY A 112 2.34 9.69 -18.54
C GLY A 112 1.41 9.42 -17.35
N CYS A 113 1.85 9.73 -16.14
CA CYS A 113 1.10 9.43 -14.92
C CYS A 113 -0.22 10.21 -14.87
N VAL A 114 -1.29 9.52 -14.51
CA VAL A 114 -2.57 10.12 -14.09
C VAL A 114 -2.81 9.73 -12.65
N GLY A 115 -3.32 10.66 -11.84
CA GLY A 115 -3.62 10.42 -10.44
C GLY A 115 -5.06 10.76 -10.12
N GLU A 116 -5.69 9.95 -9.28
CA GLU A 116 -7.04 10.19 -8.77
C GLU A 116 -7.12 9.92 -7.27
N LEU A 117 -7.99 10.65 -6.57
CA LEU A 117 -8.33 10.29 -5.20
C LEU A 117 -9.20 9.03 -5.24
N ARG A 118 -8.82 7.98 -4.51
CA ARG A 118 -9.64 6.78 -4.40
C ARG A 118 -10.99 7.12 -3.78
N LYS A 119 -12.06 6.68 -4.42
CA LYS A 119 -13.44 6.88 -3.93
C LYS A 119 -14.17 5.56 -3.76
N VAL A 120 -15.03 5.51 -2.76
CA VAL A 120 -16.02 4.44 -2.56
C VAL A 120 -17.38 5.12 -2.35
N ALA A 121 -18.37 4.74 -3.16
CA ALA A 121 -19.70 5.37 -3.15
C ALA A 121 -19.63 6.92 -3.20
N GLU A 122 -18.86 7.45 -4.16
CA GLU A 122 -18.64 8.90 -4.40
C GLU A 122 -17.93 9.69 -3.28
N LYS A 123 -17.50 9.03 -2.21
CA LYS A 123 -16.75 9.65 -1.11
C LYS A 123 -15.31 9.21 -1.13
N ALA A 124 -14.41 10.07 -0.62
CA ALA A 124 -13.02 9.71 -0.40
C ALA A 124 -12.94 8.43 0.42
N HIS A 125 -12.17 7.46 -0.06
CA HIS A 125 -11.88 6.25 0.70
C HIS A 125 -10.98 6.61 1.88
N VAL A 126 -11.32 6.10 3.06
CA VAL A 126 -10.56 6.31 4.29
C VAL A 126 -9.97 4.97 4.70
N THR A 127 -8.65 4.90 4.84
CA THR A 127 -7.94 3.69 5.27
C THR A 127 -8.22 3.39 6.74
N ASP A 128 -7.84 2.20 7.18
CA ASP A 128 -7.87 1.83 8.60
C ASP A 128 -7.05 2.79 9.51
N ASN A 129 -6.13 3.56 8.94
CA ASN A 129 -5.29 4.52 9.66
C ASN A 129 -5.81 5.97 9.58
N GLY A 130 -7.01 6.17 9.01
CA GLY A 130 -7.62 7.50 8.88
C GLY A 130 -7.06 8.35 7.75
N ASN A 131 -6.29 7.75 6.84
CA ASN A 131 -5.67 8.45 5.71
C ASN A 131 -6.49 8.29 4.44
N TYR A 132 -6.10 9.02 3.39
CA TYR A 132 -6.64 8.86 2.05
C TYR A 132 -5.69 8.06 1.16
N ILE A 133 -6.21 7.53 0.06
CA ILE A 133 -5.41 6.88 -0.98
C ILE A 133 -5.50 7.69 -2.26
N ILE A 134 -4.34 7.98 -2.83
CA ILE A 134 -4.22 8.48 -4.21
C ILE A 134 -3.81 7.30 -5.08
N ASP A 135 -4.62 7.01 -6.08
CA ASP A 135 -4.35 5.99 -7.09
C ASP A 135 -3.60 6.61 -8.25
N LEU A 136 -2.39 6.12 -8.52
CA LEU A 136 -1.58 6.51 -9.66
C LEU A 136 -1.70 5.46 -10.77
N TYR A 137 -1.81 5.92 -12.02
CA TYR A 137 -1.91 5.11 -13.21
C TYR A 137 -0.81 5.52 -14.17
N PHE A 138 -0.13 4.55 -14.78
CA PHE A 138 1.06 4.80 -15.62
C PHE A 138 0.87 4.24 -17.02
N GLU A 139 1.30 5.00 -18.03
CA GLU A 139 1.29 4.56 -19.43
C GLU A 139 2.63 3.95 -19.85
N LYS A 140 3.70 4.22 -19.09
CA LYS A 140 5.07 3.78 -19.35
C LYS A 140 5.73 3.34 -18.05
N ASP A 141 6.89 2.71 -18.20
CA ASP A 141 7.80 2.39 -17.10
C ASP A 141 8.15 3.64 -16.27
N ILE A 142 8.18 3.47 -14.95
CA ILE A 142 8.50 4.51 -13.98
C ILE A 142 10.01 4.62 -13.69
N GLY A 143 10.84 3.71 -14.22
CA GLY A 143 12.29 3.76 -14.09
C GLY A 143 12.78 3.03 -12.85
N ASP A 144 13.79 3.58 -12.17
CA ASP A 144 14.36 2.94 -10.97
C ASP A 144 13.35 2.98 -9.82
N LEU A 145 12.98 1.80 -9.32
CA LEU A 145 11.96 1.66 -8.28
C LEU A 145 12.42 2.15 -6.91
N ASN A 146 13.71 2.09 -6.60
CA ASN A 146 14.24 2.64 -5.35
C ASN A 146 14.19 4.17 -5.40
N GLU A 147 14.63 4.77 -6.51
CA GLU A 147 14.55 6.23 -6.69
C GLU A 147 13.11 6.73 -6.69
N SER A 148 12.22 6.01 -7.39
CA SER A 148 10.79 6.33 -7.45
C SER A 148 10.13 6.23 -6.07
N GLY A 149 10.40 5.14 -5.34
CA GLY A 149 9.91 4.93 -3.98
C GLY A 149 10.41 6.00 -3.01
N ASP A 150 11.71 6.30 -3.01
CA ASP A 150 12.31 7.37 -2.21
C ASP A 150 11.71 8.73 -2.53
N ALA A 151 11.51 9.04 -3.81
CA ALA A 151 10.95 10.31 -4.24
C ALA A 151 9.49 10.48 -3.80
N ILE A 152 8.69 9.41 -3.81
CA ILE A 152 7.33 9.38 -3.25
C ILE A 152 7.39 9.64 -1.74
N LEU A 153 8.20 8.87 -0.99
CA LEU A 153 8.29 8.95 0.47
C LEU A 153 8.86 10.29 0.98
N ARG A 154 9.61 11.02 0.15
CA ARG A 154 10.10 12.37 0.48
C ARG A 154 9.02 13.45 0.46
N LEU A 155 7.84 13.18 -0.10
CA LEU A 155 6.72 14.12 -0.02
C LEU A 155 6.15 14.11 1.41
N PRO A 156 6.14 15.24 2.14
CA PRO A 156 5.81 15.25 3.57
C PRO A 156 4.42 14.71 3.95
N SER A 157 3.48 14.71 3.01
CA SER A 157 2.12 14.22 3.21
C SER A 157 1.97 12.72 3.00
N VAL A 158 2.96 12.06 2.41
CA VAL A 158 2.90 10.62 2.09
C VAL A 158 3.19 9.82 3.34
N VAL A 159 2.40 8.77 3.54
CA VAL A 159 2.47 7.87 4.68
C VAL A 159 3.10 6.53 4.30
N GLY A 160 2.71 5.96 3.16
CA GLY A 160 3.08 4.58 2.79
C GLY A 160 2.99 4.28 1.31
#